data_AF-A0A3P6SIL2-F1
#
_entry.id   AF-A0A3P6SIL2-F1
#
_cell.length_a   1.000
_cell.length_b   1.000
_cell.length_c   1.000
_cell.angle_alpha   90.00
_cell.angle_beta   90.00
_cell.angle_gamma   90.00
#
_symmetry.space_group_name_H-M   'P 1'
#
loop_
_entity.id
_entity.type
_entity.pdbx_description
1 polymer ?
#
loop_
_entity_poly.entity_id
_entity_poly.type
_entity_poly.pdbx_seq_one_letter_code
_entity_poly.pdbx_strand_id
1 'polypeptide(L)' 'LDIRHHWYEHSDLNARVLSKELLINQRFAQIDLIYPDIDMEVALGGREKPRIRVPRNLQPDEIYFDNQGAATSAF' A
#
# COMPACT_ATOMS: atom_id res chain seq x y z
N LEU A 1 8.69 15.68 -3.39
CA LEU A 1 8.75 14.21 -3.55
C LEU A 1 8.48 13.92 -5.01
N ASP A 2 9.53 13.56 -5.76
CA ASP A 2 9.39 13.27 -7.19
C ASP A 2 9.04 11.79 -7.35
N ILE A 3 7.86 11.48 -7.90
CA ILE A 3 7.39 10.11 -8.05
C ILE A 3 8.11 9.51 -9.26
N ARG A 4 9.06 8.60 -9.01
CA ARG A 4 9.78 7.90 -10.07
C ARG A 4 8.97 6.73 -10.60
N HIS A 5 8.22 6.98 -11.67
CA HIS A 5 7.54 5.93 -12.42
C HIS A 5 8.54 5.04 -13.16
N HIS A 6 8.23 3.75 -13.27
CA HIS A 6 8.93 2.81 -14.13
C HIS A 6 7.91 2.02 -14.93
N TRP A 7 8.11 2.02 -16.25
CA TRP A 7 7.26 1.31 -17.19
C TRP A 7 8.08 0.16 -17.78
N TYR A 8 7.52 -1.05 -17.75
CA TYR A 8 8.10 -2.20 -18.42
C TYR A 8 7.54 -2.30 -19.82
N GLU A 9 8.40 -2.52 -20.81
CA GLU A 9 7.97 -2.85 -22.16
C GLU A 9 7.63 -4.34 -22.25
N HIS A 10 6.82 -4.72 -23.24
CA HIS A 10 6.46 -6.13 -23.47
C HIS A 10 7.69 -7.03 -23.67
N SER A 11 8.75 -6.51 -24.31
CA SER A 11 10.00 -7.22 -24.50
C SER A 11 10.70 -7.56 -23.18
N ASP A 12 10.61 -6.68 -22.20
CA ASP A 12 11.26 -6.86 -20.89
C ASP A 12 10.57 -7.97 -20.09
N LEU A 13 9.23 -7.99 -20.17
CA LEU A 13 8.40 -8.98 -19.47
C LEU A 13 8.46 -10.38 -20.09
N ASN A 14 8.87 -10.50 -21.36
CA ASN A 14 9.10 -11.79 -22.00
C ASN A 14 10.33 -12.52 -21.44
N ALA A 15 11.39 -11.78 -21.06
CA ALA A 15 12.57 -12.37 -20.46
C ALA A 15 12.38 -12.70 -18.97
N ARG A 16 11.53 -11.92 -18.27
CA ARG A 16 11.24 -12.08 -16.86
C ARG A 16 9.77 -11.78 -16.56
N VAL A 17 9.05 -12.79 -16.09
CA VAL A 17 7.66 -12.62 -15.63
C VAL A 17 7.62 -11.53 -14.55
N LEU A 18 6.67 -10.59 -14.68
CA LEU A 18 6.53 -9.41 -13.80
C LEU A 18 6.55 -9.79 -12.30
N SER A 19 5.88 -10.87 -11.91
CA SER A 19 5.85 -11.33 -10.52
C SER A 19 7.24 -11.65 -9.96
N LYS A 20 8.11 -12.29 -10.77
CA LYS A 20 9.49 -12.57 -10.36
C LYS A 20 10.32 -11.30 -10.32
N GLU A 21 10.11 -10.40 -11.28
CA GLU A 21 10.82 -9.13 -11.35
C GLU A 21 10.53 -8.26 -10.11
N LEU A 22 9.27 -8.17 -9.69
CA LEU A 22 8.86 -7.42 -8.49
C LEU A 22 9.47 -7.97 -7.20
N LEU A 23 9.65 -9.29 -7.09
CA LEU A 23 10.20 -9.94 -5.90
C LEU A 23 11.75 -9.95 -5.85
N ILE A 24 12.41 -9.98 -7.00
CA ILE A 24 13.88 -10.14 -7.09
C ILE A 24 14.60 -8.79 -7.23
N ASN A 25 13.97 -7.80 -7.88
CA ASN A 25 14.62 -6.54 -8.16
C ASN A 25 14.76 -5.70 -6.87
N GLN A 26 16.01 -5.38 -6.52
CA GLN A 26 16.36 -4.58 -5.34
C GLN A 26 15.68 -3.21 -5.29
N ARG A 27 15.24 -2.69 -6.43
CA ARG A 27 14.44 -1.46 -6.50
C ARG A 27 13.14 -1.56 -5.69
N PHE A 28 12.54 -2.74 -5.60
CA PHE A 28 11.27 -2.97 -4.92
C PHE A 28 11.43 -3.68 -3.58
N ALA A 29 12.67 -3.94 -3.13
CA ALA A 29 12.94 -4.68 -1.89
C ALA A 29 12.39 -4.02 -0.62
N GLN A 30 12.03 -2.73 -0.68
CA GLN A 30 11.42 -1.99 0.43
C GLN A 30 9.89 -1.87 0.32
N ILE A 31 9.28 -2.46 -0.72
CA ILE A 31 7.84 -2.38 -0.96
C ILE A 31 7.19 -3.68 -0.47
N ASP A 32 6.73 -3.67 0.77
CA ASP A 32 6.07 -4.84 1.36
C ASP A 32 4.57 -4.94 1.00
N LEU A 33 3.96 -3.78 0.71
CA LEU A 33 2.52 -3.64 0.51
C LEU A 33 2.23 -3.01 -0.85
N ILE A 34 1.21 -3.55 -1.51
CA ILE A 34 0.57 -2.94 -2.66
C ILE A 34 -0.81 -2.44 -2.26
N TYR A 35 -1.32 -1.43 -2.97
CA TYR A 35 -2.65 -0.89 -2.70
C TYR A 35 -3.73 -1.98 -2.81
N PRO A 36 -4.71 -2.05 -1.89
CA PRO A 36 -4.95 -1.17 -0.73
C PRO A 36 -4.41 -1.75 0.60
N ASP A 37 -3.11 -2.02 0.72
CA ASP A 37 -2.47 -2.67 1.88
C ASP A 37 -2.54 -4.21 1.86
N ILE A 38 -2.34 -4.79 0.67
CA ILE A 38 -2.16 -6.23 0.46
C ILE A 38 -0.66 -6.52 0.41
N ASP A 39 -0.23 -7.61 1.05
CA ASP A 39 1.15 -8.08 0.97
C ASP A 39 1.56 -8.38 -0.48
N MET A 40 2.72 -7.89 -0.91
CA MET A 40 3.21 -8.09 -2.27
C MET A 40 3.39 -9.58 -2.61
N GLU A 41 3.93 -10.40 -1.70
CA GLU A 41 4.09 -11.84 -1.96
C GLU A 41 2.73 -12.50 -2.14
N VAL A 42 1.74 -12.14 -1.32
CA VAL A 42 0.37 -12.70 -1.38
C VAL A 42 -0.34 -12.28 -2.66
N ALA A 43 -0.27 -11.00 -3.03
CA ALA A 43 -0.89 -10.49 -4.25
C ALA A 43 -0.34 -11.15 -5.53
N LEU A 44 0.92 -11.58 -5.50
CA LEU A 44 1.58 -12.29 -6.59
C LEU A 44 1.34 -13.81 -6.56
N GLY A 45 0.42 -14.30 -5.71
CA GLY A 45 0.05 -15.72 -5.62
C GLY A 45 0.86 -16.52 -4.60
N GLY A 46 1.65 -15.87 -3.75
CA GLY A 46 2.35 -16.47 -2.63
C GLY A 46 1.41 -16.91 -1.50
N ARG A 47 1.98 -17.60 -0.51
CA ARG A 47 1.22 -18.05 0.67
C ARG A 47 0.98 -16.90 1.63
N GLU A 48 -0.26 -16.77 2.09
CA GLU A 48 -0.62 -15.80 3.11
C GLU A 48 0.07 -16.15 4.45
N LYS A 49 0.92 -15.24 4.93
CA LYS A 49 1.46 -15.30 6.29
C LYS A 49 0.44 -14.65 7.22
N PRO A 50 0.02 -15.30 8.32
CA PRO A 50 -0.93 -14.71 9.24
C PRO A 50 -0.32 -13.45 9.87
N ARG A 51 -0.82 -12.27 9.48
CA ARG A 51 -0.49 -10.99 10.11
C ARG A 51 -1.47 -10.74 11.24
N ILE A 52 -0.97 -10.53 12.45
CA ILE A 52 -1.77 -10.06 13.59
C ILE A 52 -2.13 -8.60 13.30
N ARG A 53 -3.29 -8.37 12.67
CA ARG A 53 -3.84 -7.02 12.51
C ARG A 53 -4.39 -6.58 13.86
N VAL A 54 -3.61 -5.79 14.59
CA VAL A 54 -4.10 -5.15 15.81
C VAL A 54 -5.11 -4.07 15.40
N PRO A 55 -6.33 -4.04 15.96
CA PRO A 55 -7.27 -2.97 15.66
C PRO A 55 -6.63 -1.62 15.98
N ARG A 56 -6.70 -0.67 15.04
CA ARG A 56 -6.36 0.72 15.34
C ARG A 56 -7.37 1.20 16.37
N ASN A 57 -6.91 1.54 17.57
CA ASN A 57 -7.68 2.35 18.50
C ASN A 57 -7.90 3.71 17.82
N LEU A 58 -9.04 3.85 17.14
CA LEU A 58 -9.59 5.13 16.70
C LEU A 58 -10.10 5.84 17.95
N GLN A 59 -9.20 6.27 18.83
CA GLN A 59 -9.57 7.28 19.80
C GLN A 59 -9.79 8.57 19.02
N PRO A 60 -10.97 9.21 19.14
CA PRO A 60 -11.19 10.49 18.51
C PRO A 60 -10.21 11.50 19.10
N ASP A 61 -9.29 12.00 18.28
CA ASP A 61 -8.44 13.13 18.62
C ASP A 61 -9.25 14.43 18.61
N GLU A 62 -8.71 15.50 19.19
CA GLU A 62 -9.37 16.82 19.30
C GLU A 62 -9.93 17.32 17.94
N ILE A 63 -9.25 16.99 16.83
CA ILE A 63 -9.65 17.31 15.45
C ILE A 63 -11.03 16.73 15.08
N TYR A 64 -11.44 15.58 15.65
CA TYR A 64 -12.76 15.00 15.42
C TYR A 64 -13.86 15.88 16.01
N PHE A 65 -13.64 16.46 17.19
CA PHE A 65 -14.62 17.31 17.87
C PHE A 65 -14.69 18.71 17.25
N ASP A 66 -13.56 19.27 16.82
CA ASP A 66 -13.52 20.58 16.16
C ASP A 66 -14.34 20.60 14.86
N ASN A 67 -14.31 19.50 14.09
CA ASN A 67 -15.09 19.36 12.87
C ASN A 67 -16.60 19.21 13.12
N GLN A 68 -17.01 18.68 14.28
CA GLN A 68 -18.43 18.64 14.69
C GLN A 68 -18.94 20.03 15.10
N GLY A 69 -18.09 20.83 15.75
CA GLY A 69 -18.38 22.23 16.08
C GLY A 69 -18.57 23.09 14.82
N ALA A 70 -17.73 22.91 13.80
CA ALA A 70 -17.85 23.62 12.53
C ALA A 70 -19.11 23.22 11.72
N ALA A 71 -19.56 21.98 11.84
CA ALA A 71 -20.78 21.51 11.17
C ALA A 71 -22.09 21.94 11.86
N THR A 72 -22.02 22.38 13.12
CA THR A 72 -23.17 22.82 13.92
C THR A 72 -23.19 24.33 14.19
N SER A 73 -22.17 25.08 13.75
CA SER A 73 -22.20 26.54 13.82
C SER A 73 -23.30 27.08 12.91
N ALA A 74 -24.41 27.51 13.50
CA ALA A 74 -25.44 28.26 12.81
C ALA A 74 -24.83 29.55 12.26
N PHE A 75 -25.04 29.81 10.97
CA PHE A 75 -24.78 31.10 10.34
C PHE A 75 -25.56 32.23 11.03
#